data_AF-A0A7R8YSY1-F1
#
_entry.id   AF-A0A7R8YSY1-F1
#
_cell.length_a   1.000
_cell.length_b   1.000
_cell.length_c   1.000
_cell.angle_alpha   90.00
_cell.angle_beta   90.00
_cell.angle_gamma   90.00
#
_symmetry.space_group_name_H-M   'P 1'
#
loop_
_entity.id
_entity.type
_entity.pdbx_description
1 polymer ?
#
loop_
_entity_poly.entity_id
_entity_poly.type
_entity_poly.pdbx_seq_one_letter_code
_entity_poly.pdbx_strand_id
1 'polypeptide(L)'
;MTNKRVLYVAGILLSFVALALVGNVYLLSRLNDEPAIKVSSVRALENLIRHRVRSLKPSYLNRNPRFFMYRNRLLRNYKPAPYENASVIWDIVNWWPAENEIYPMYDSSMGQLLSTLSKEPITRAQNSPRGTQLKLVLKLANQQKVIFKPQWYGRDEVIDGPVYGGKDRHNAEIYAFYLAAVLNMRWTPIAVGRKLDLKEIYQKADQELKNTMLVQETSNGTEYCVYGKCHYCTEDEPVCADENNLIEGAIIYLIPGTLSRHRSPWQRTYKDGVRAAWEDDMNYCIPLKDKIDTTRLLDLIDASIFDFLIQNGDRHHYETRGGGLILIDNGKAFGNPNKDFFDVLAPLYQCCILRKTTWDRLLVFSGGTLTDLIDRMTKNDELYPIINKKHKQAVERRLLIVYSVVEYCLDTYGEKILKS
;
A
#
# COMPACT_ATOMS: atom_id res chain seq x y z
N MET A 1 -21.00 -77.61 11.37
CA MET A 1 -20.18 -76.82 12.31
C MET A 1 -19.13 -76.02 11.52
N THR A 2 -19.56 -75.26 10.51
CA THR A 2 -18.71 -74.92 9.35
C THR A 2 -19.03 -73.53 8.77
N ASN A 3 -19.36 -72.54 9.60
CA ASN A 3 -19.66 -71.18 9.11
C ASN A 3 -18.81 -70.07 9.74
N LYS A 4 -18.30 -70.25 10.97
CA LYS A 4 -17.48 -69.21 11.63
C LYS A 4 -16.08 -69.06 11.02
N ARG A 5 -15.43 -70.15 10.61
CA ARG A 5 -14.07 -70.11 10.04
C ARG A 5 -14.02 -69.43 8.67
N VAL A 6 -15.02 -69.68 7.81
CA VAL A 6 -15.10 -69.06 6.47
C VAL A 6 -15.33 -67.55 6.57
N LEU A 7 -16.23 -67.12 7.47
CA LEU A 7 -16.46 -65.70 7.75
C LEU A 7 -15.22 -64.99 8.30
N TYR A 8 -14.46 -65.65 9.18
CA TYR A 8 -13.21 -65.10 9.71
C TYR A 8 -12.13 -64.94 8.62
N VAL A 9 -11.95 -65.94 7.76
CA VAL A 9 -10.98 -65.87 6.65
C VAL A 9 -11.39 -64.81 5.64
N ALA A 10 -12.67 -64.71 5.29
CA ALA A 10 -13.19 -63.67 4.40
C ALA A 10 -13.01 -62.26 4.97
N GLY A 11 -13.24 -62.07 6.28
CA GLY A 11 -13.02 -60.79 6.96
C GLY A 11 -11.56 -60.36 6.98
N ILE A 12 -10.64 -61.31 7.19
CA ILE A 12 -9.19 -61.03 7.13
C ILE A 12 -8.78 -60.65 5.69
N LEU A 13 -9.28 -61.36 4.68
CA LEU A 13 -8.97 -61.07 3.27
C LEU A 13 -9.48 -59.67 2.87
N LEU A 14 -10.70 -59.31 3.27
CA LEU A 14 -11.29 -57.99 3.03
C LEU A 14 -10.48 -56.87 3.71
N SER A 15 -10.00 -57.11 4.93
CA SER A 15 -9.13 -56.16 5.65
C SER A 15 -7.80 -55.95 4.91
N PHE A 16 -7.17 -57.03 4.44
CA PHE A 16 -5.93 -56.93 3.65
C PHE A 16 -6.13 -56.19 2.32
N VAL A 17 -7.24 -56.45 1.61
CA VAL A 17 -7.57 -55.75 0.37
C VAL A 17 -7.84 -54.27 0.63
N ALA A 18 -8.54 -53.92 1.70
CA ALA A 18 -8.77 -52.53 2.11
C ALA A 18 -7.47 -51.81 2.46
N LEU A 19 -6.57 -52.46 3.20
CA LEU A 19 -5.23 -51.94 3.52
C LEU A 19 -4.37 -51.74 2.27
N ALA A 20 -4.43 -52.67 1.32
CA ALA A 20 -3.71 -52.54 0.05
C ALA A 20 -4.28 -51.39 -0.81
N LEU A 21 -5.60 -51.21 -0.84
CA LEU A 21 -6.24 -50.10 -1.56
C LEU A 21 -5.93 -48.74 -0.91
N VAL A 22 -6.02 -48.63 0.41
CA VAL A 22 -5.64 -47.40 1.14
C VAL A 22 -4.16 -47.10 0.96
N GLY A 23 -3.29 -48.12 1.05
CA GLY A 23 -1.86 -47.99 0.80
C GLY A 23 -1.55 -47.52 -0.61
N ASN A 24 -2.21 -48.08 -1.63
CA ASN A 24 -2.04 -47.67 -3.02
C ASN A 24 -2.57 -46.25 -3.29
N VAL A 25 -3.72 -45.86 -2.72
CA VAL A 25 -4.25 -44.50 -2.83
C VAL A 25 -3.32 -43.50 -2.13
N TYR A 26 -2.77 -43.85 -0.96
CA TYR A 26 -1.78 -43.05 -0.25
C TYR A 26 -0.45 -42.93 -1.03
N LEU A 27 -0.02 -44.01 -1.68
CA LEU A 27 1.18 -44.01 -2.51
C LEU A 27 0.97 -43.18 -3.77
N LEU A 28 -0.19 -43.31 -4.43
CA LEU A 28 -0.56 -42.51 -5.60
C LEU A 28 -0.72 -41.02 -5.24
N SER A 29 -1.25 -40.69 -4.06
CA SER A 29 -1.30 -39.29 -3.60
C SER A 29 0.09 -38.71 -3.35
N ARG A 30 1.05 -39.54 -2.91
CA ARG A 30 2.47 -39.16 -2.73
C ARG A 30 3.26 -39.11 -4.04
N LEU A 31 2.91 -39.92 -5.04
CA LEU A 31 3.58 -39.94 -6.35
C LEU A 31 3.18 -38.75 -7.22
N ASN A 32 2.04 -38.10 -6.93
CA ASN A 32 1.59 -36.87 -7.57
C ASN A 32 2.13 -35.59 -6.91
N ASP A 33 2.88 -35.70 -5.80
CA ASP A 33 3.65 -34.58 -5.26
C ASP A 33 4.89 -34.39 -6.15
N GLU A 34 4.74 -33.64 -7.25
CA GLU A 34 5.92 -33.12 -7.94
C GLU A 34 6.79 -32.37 -6.92
N PRO A 35 8.10 -32.63 -6.86
CA PRO A 35 8.97 -31.91 -5.95
C PRO A 35 8.88 -30.43 -6.28
N ALA A 36 8.37 -29.66 -5.31
CA ALA A 36 8.28 -28.21 -5.44
C ALA A 36 9.61 -27.65 -5.96
N ILE A 37 9.56 -26.87 -7.04
CA ILE A 37 10.74 -26.30 -7.68
C ILE A 37 11.42 -25.38 -6.67
N LYS A 38 12.41 -25.90 -5.93
CA LYS A 38 13.16 -25.14 -4.95
C LYS A 38 14.18 -24.29 -5.71
N VAL A 39 13.85 -23.02 -5.91
CA VAL A 39 14.65 -22.12 -6.72
C VAL A 39 15.95 -21.75 -6.00
N SER A 40 17.07 -21.73 -6.72
CA SER A 40 18.41 -21.57 -6.16
C SER A 40 18.81 -20.14 -5.78
N SER A 41 18.08 -19.12 -6.26
CA SER A 41 18.36 -17.71 -5.98
C SER A 41 17.13 -16.81 -6.20
N VAL A 42 17.15 -15.61 -5.61
CA VAL A 42 16.12 -14.57 -5.84
C VAL A 42 15.95 -14.27 -7.33
N ARG A 43 17.06 -14.16 -8.07
CA ARG A 43 17.04 -13.87 -9.51
C ARG A 43 16.39 -15.00 -10.33
N ALA A 44 16.68 -16.25 -9.99
CA ALA A 44 16.05 -17.39 -10.65
C ALA A 44 14.54 -17.42 -10.33
N LEU A 45 14.14 -17.06 -9.11
CA LEU A 45 12.73 -16.98 -8.75
C LEU A 45 12.03 -15.87 -9.52
N GLU A 46 12.63 -14.67 -9.58
CA GLU A 46 12.08 -13.56 -10.34
C GLU A 46 11.85 -13.95 -11.81
N ASN A 47 12.82 -14.61 -12.45
CA ASN A 47 12.68 -15.08 -13.83
C ASN A 47 11.53 -16.10 -13.98
N LEU A 48 11.42 -17.05 -13.04
CA LEU A 48 10.33 -18.04 -13.01
C LEU A 48 8.96 -17.34 -12.90
N ILE A 49 8.83 -16.38 -11.98
CA ILE A 49 7.60 -15.62 -11.78
C ILE A 49 7.25 -14.81 -13.03
N ARG A 50 8.21 -14.10 -13.62
CA ARG A 50 8.00 -13.32 -14.85
C ARG A 50 7.54 -14.20 -16.03
N HIS A 51 8.03 -15.43 -16.11
CA HIS A 51 7.56 -16.40 -17.09
C HIS A 51 6.12 -16.86 -16.78
N ARG A 52 5.85 -17.24 -15.53
CA ARG A 52 4.54 -17.73 -15.05
C ARG A 52 3.42 -16.71 -15.21
N VAL A 53 3.69 -15.41 -15.13
CA VAL A 53 2.69 -14.36 -15.39
C VAL A 53 2.01 -14.54 -16.76
N ARG A 54 2.72 -15.06 -17.77
CA ARG A 54 2.18 -15.29 -19.13
C ARG A 54 1.23 -16.48 -19.20
N SER A 55 1.31 -17.41 -18.24
CA SER A 55 0.52 -18.63 -18.16
C SER A 55 -0.47 -18.61 -16.99
N LEU A 56 -0.75 -17.44 -16.41
CA LEU A 56 -1.75 -17.31 -15.35
C LEU A 56 -3.13 -17.75 -15.85
N LYS A 57 -3.88 -18.42 -14.97
CA LYS A 57 -5.25 -18.86 -15.24
C LYS A 57 -6.12 -17.67 -15.66
N PRO A 58 -7.09 -17.85 -16.59
CA PRO A 58 -7.98 -16.77 -17.03
C PRO A 58 -8.74 -16.07 -15.90
N SER A 59 -8.95 -16.72 -14.76
CA SER A 59 -9.57 -16.13 -13.57
C SER A 59 -8.83 -14.88 -13.04
N TYR A 60 -7.51 -14.78 -13.27
CA TYR A 60 -6.70 -13.61 -12.88
C TYR A 60 -6.80 -12.45 -13.87
N LEU A 61 -7.14 -12.76 -15.13
CA LEU A 61 -7.20 -11.80 -16.24
C LEU A 61 -8.63 -11.31 -16.49
N ASN A 62 -9.63 -12.07 -16.06
CA ASN A 62 -11.04 -11.75 -16.21
C ASN A 62 -11.57 -11.01 -14.97
N ARG A 63 -12.58 -10.17 -15.17
CA ARG A 63 -13.27 -9.46 -14.08
C ARG A 63 -13.97 -10.45 -13.17
N ASN A 64 -13.68 -10.40 -11.88
CA ASN A 64 -14.34 -11.25 -10.90
C ASN A 64 -15.83 -10.84 -10.76
N PRO A 65 -16.80 -11.78 -10.82
CA PRO A 65 -18.21 -11.46 -10.63
C PRO A 65 -18.53 -10.77 -9.29
N ARG A 66 -17.75 -11.05 -8.24
CA ARG A 66 -17.93 -10.43 -6.92
C ARG A 66 -17.58 -8.94 -6.91
N PHE A 67 -16.82 -8.44 -7.90
CA PHE A 67 -16.43 -7.03 -8.02
C PHE A 67 -17.61 -6.07 -7.90
N PHE A 68 -18.75 -6.40 -8.54
CA PHE A 68 -19.93 -5.53 -8.56
C PHE A 68 -20.45 -5.20 -7.15
N MET A 69 -20.36 -6.15 -6.21
CA MET A 69 -20.81 -5.97 -4.83
C MET A 69 -20.00 -4.90 -4.09
N TYR A 70 -18.69 -4.84 -4.33
CA TYR A 70 -17.78 -3.88 -3.70
C TYR A 70 -17.82 -2.53 -4.40
N ARG A 71 -17.85 -2.53 -5.74
CA ARG A 71 -17.83 -1.33 -6.58
C ARG A 71 -18.87 -0.30 -6.15
N ASN A 72 -20.14 -0.69 -6.08
CA ASN A 72 -21.23 0.27 -5.83
C ASN A 72 -21.24 0.78 -4.38
N ARG A 73 -20.71 0.00 -3.42
CA ARG A 73 -20.58 0.44 -2.02
C ARG A 73 -19.44 1.44 -1.87
N LEU A 74 -18.26 1.13 -2.41
CA LEU A 74 -17.10 2.01 -2.38
C LEU A 74 -17.35 3.33 -3.13
N LEU A 75 -17.92 3.28 -4.34
CA LEU A 75 -18.23 4.50 -5.10
C LEU A 75 -19.21 5.43 -4.37
N ARG A 76 -20.15 4.87 -3.61
CA ARG A 76 -21.10 5.67 -2.83
C ARG A 76 -20.45 6.27 -1.59
N ASN A 77 -19.66 5.48 -0.87
CA ASN A 77 -19.04 5.86 0.39
C ASN A 77 -17.99 6.97 0.22
N TYR A 78 -17.23 6.93 -0.88
CA TYR A 78 -16.15 7.88 -1.16
C TYR A 78 -16.56 8.99 -2.13
N LYS A 79 -17.85 9.10 -2.49
CA LYS A 79 -18.34 10.22 -3.29
C LYS A 79 -18.34 11.48 -2.43
N PRO A 80 -17.68 12.59 -2.84
CA PRO A 80 -17.74 13.84 -2.10
C PRO A 80 -19.19 14.27 -1.84
N ALA A 81 -19.46 14.65 -0.60
CA ALA A 81 -20.77 15.08 -0.13
C ALA A 81 -20.65 16.45 0.58
N PRO A 82 -21.68 17.31 0.51
CA PRO A 82 -21.69 18.56 1.24
C PRO A 82 -21.67 18.30 2.75
N TYR A 83 -21.03 19.21 3.49
CA TYR A 83 -20.98 19.22 4.94
C TYR A 83 -21.39 20.60 5.43
N GLU A 84 -22.12 20.68 6.55
CA GLU A 84 -22.59 21.94 7.10
C GLU A 84 -21.64 22.50 8.17
N ASN A 85 -21.11 21.63 9.02
CA ASN A 85 -20.24 22.00 10.14
C ASN A 85 -19.02 21.09 10.21
N ALA A 86 -17.84 21.65 9.87
CA ALA A 86 -16.59 20.91 9.90
C ALA A 86 -16.20 20.41 11.31
N SER A 87 -16.60 21.11 12.38
CA SER A 87 -16.34 20.65 13.76
C SER A 87 -16.97 19.29 14.02
N VAL A 88 -18.21 19.08 13.57
CA VAL A 88 -18.93 17.80 13.72
C VAL A 88 -18.20 16.69 12.95
N ILE A 89 -17.70 17.00 11.75
CA ILE A 89 -16.93 16.04 10.96
C ILE A 89 -15.63 15.67 11.66
N TRP A 90 -14.92 16.65 12.21
CA TRP A 90 -13.69 16.39 12.98
C TRP A 90 -13.96 15.53 14.20
N ASP A 91 -15.04 15.80 14.95
CA ASP A 91 -15.42 14.97 16.09
C ASP A 91 -15.62 13.51 15.65
N ILE A 92 -16.48 13.26 14.65
CA ILE A 92 -16.74 11.91 14.11
C ILE A 92 -15.44 11.20 13.71
N VAL A 93 -14.59 11.88 12.95
CA VAL A 93 -13.40 11.28 12.34
C VAL A 93 -12.29 11.04 13.36
N ASN A 94 -12.20 11.90 14.39
CA ASN A 94 -11.31 11.67 15.52
C ASN A 94 -11.72 10.46 16.39
N TRP A 95 -12.98 10.01 16.31
CA TRP A 95 -13.47 8.80 16.98
C TRP A 95 -13.30 7.51 16.18
N TRP A 96 -13.07 7.58 14.87
CA TRP A 96 -12.90 6.40 14.02
C TRP A 96 -11.70 5.50 14.35
N PRO A 97 -10.52 6.04 14.72
CA PRO A 97 -9.35 5.20 14.98
C PRO A 97 -9.60 4.21 16.13
N ALA A 98 -9.74 2.93 15.78
CA ALA A 98 -9.95 1.84 16.72
C ALA A 98 -9.03 0.67 16.36
N GLU A 99 -8.37 0.08 17.36
CA GLU A 99 -7.39 -1.00 17.17
C GLU A 99 -6.37 -0.67 16.07
N ASN A 100 -6.32 -1.47 14.99
CA ASN A 100 -5.45 -1.28 13.84
C ASN A 100 -6.08 -0.43 12.72
N GLU A 101 -7.32 0.03 12.83
CA GLU A 101 -8.03 0.73 11.75
C GLU A 101 -8.04 2.24 11.98
N ILE A 102 -7.84 3.04 10.93
CA ILE A 102 -7.92 4.51 10.99
C ILE A 102 -9.33 4.99 10.64
N TYR A 103 -10.03 4.26 9.78
CA TYR A 103 -11.37 4.62 9.31
C TYR A 103 -12.27 3.39 9.14
N PRO A 104 -13.59 3.55 9.29
CA PRO A 104 -14.57 2.49 9.09
C PRO A 104 -14.62 2.04 7.62
N MET A 105 -15.07 0.80 7.38
CA MET A 105 -15.21 0.29 6.01
C MET A 105 -16.23 1.11 5.22
N TYR A 106 -17.34 1.48 5.87
CA TYR A 106 -18.38 2.34 5.33
C TYR A 106 -18.88 3.26 6.43
N ASP A 107 -19.05 4.53 6.10
CA ASP A 107 -19.62 5.57 6.96
C ASP A 107 -20.11 6.71 6.07
N SER A 108 -21.32 7.19 6.29
CA SER A 108 -21.92 8.28 5.50
C SER A 108 -21.10 9.58 5.55
N SER A 109 -20.27 9.75 6.57
CA SER A 109 -19.44 10.93 6.80
C SER A 109 -18.13 10.89 6.01
N MET A 110 -17.75 9.77 5.38
CA MET A 110 -16.53 9.68 4.57
C MET A 110 -16.54 10.70 3.42
N GLY A 111 -17.61 10.75 2.62
CA GLY A 111 -17.73 11.74 1.54
C GLY A 111 -17.74 13.20 2.02
N GLN A 112 -18.25 13.45 3.23
CA GLN A 112 -18.23 14.75 3.87
C GLN A 112 -16.80 15.13 4.26
N LEU A 113 -16.09 14.22 4.94
CA LEU A 113 -14.69 14.38 5.32
C LEU A 113 -13.79 14.72 4.13
N LEU A 114 -13.93 14.02 2.99
CA LEU A 114 -13.12 14.31 1.80
C LEU A 114 -13.34 15.76 1.32
N SER A 115 -14.59 16.22 1.34
CA SER A 115 -14.92 17.61 1.01
C SER A 115 -14.39 18.59 2.05
N THR A 116 -14.46 18.24 3.34
CA THR A 116 -13.97 19.05 4.45
C THR A 116 -12.46 19.24 4.37
N LEU A 117 -11.68 18.18 4.12
CA LEU A 117 -10.22 18.27 3.95
C LEU A 117 -9.82 19.13 2.74
N SER A 118 -10.55 19.03 1.64
CA SER A 118 -10.30 19.78 0.40
C SER A 118 -10.66 21.27 0.55
N LYS A 119 -11.70 21.63 1.31
CA LYS A 119 -12.27 22.99 1.28
C LYS A 119 -12.08 23.81 2.55
N GLU A 120 -11.90 23.18 3.70
CA GLU A 120 -11.88 23.94 4.95
C GLU A 120 -10.76 24.99 4.98
N PRO A 121 -11.04 26.24 5.39
CA PRO A 121 -10.05 27.30 5.42
C PRO A 121 -8.84 26.93 6.27
N ILE A 122 -7.65 27.30 5.80
CA ILE A 122 -6.43 27.18 6.60
C ILE A 122 -6.39 28.36 7.55
N THR A 123 -6.01 28.14 8.80
CA THR A 123 -5.91 29.17 9.84
C THR A 123 -4.48 29.40 10.30
N ARG A 124 -3.61 28.40 10.13
CA ARG A 124 -2.18 28.48 10.46
C ARG A 124 -1.39 27.49 9.61
N ALA A 125 -0.18 27.88 9.24
CA ALA A 125 0.79 27.01 8.58
C ALA A 125 2.11 26.99 9.36
N GLN A 126 2.74 25.82 9.44
CA GLN A 126 4.01 25.63 10.13
C GLN A 126 4.86 24.63 9.36
N ASN A 127 6.18 24.72 9.48
CA ASN A 127 7.06 23.67 9.01
C ASN A 127 6.92 22.43 9.92
N SER A 128 6.95 21.22 9.35
CA SER A 128 6.95 20.01 10.20
C SER A 128 8.27 19.89 10.97
N PRO A 129 8.24 19.66 12.29
CA PRO A 129 9.45 19.71 13.12
C PRO A 129 10.44 18.56 12.85
N ARG A 130 10.01 17.49 12.17
CA ARG A 130 10.81 16.29 11.91
C ARG A 130 10.45 15.69 10.56
N GLY A 131 11.46 15.30 9.80
CA GLY A 131 11.27 14.59 8.54
C GLY A 131 12.49 14.73 7.63
N THR A 132 12.58 13.83 6.66
CA THR A 132 13.62 13.89 5.63
C THR A 132 13.22 14.75 4.44
N GLN A 133 11.92 14.85 4.17
CA GLN A 133 11.33 15.56 3.02
C GLN A 133 10.48 16.76 3.49
N LEU A 134 10.23 17.71 2.58
CA LEU A 134 9.38 18.86 2.84
C LEU A 134 7.94 18.42 3.13
N LYS A 135 7.43 18.89 4.26
CA LYS A 135 6.03 18.77 4.64
C LYS A 135 5.66 19.91 5.58
N LEU A 136 4.45 20.44 5.38
CA LEU A 136 3.89 21.47 6.22
C LEU A 136 2.87 20.86 7.18
N VAL A 137 2.76 21.43 8.38
CA VAL A 137 1.66 21.17 9.30
C VAL A 137 0.70 22.33 9.17
N LEU A 138 -0.50 22.04 8.69
CA LEU A 138 -1.56 23.04 8.54
C LEU A 138 -2.61 22.84 9.62
N LYS A 139 -3.15 23.95 10.12
CA LYS A 139 -4.32 23.95 11.00
C LYS A 139 -5.51 24.42 10.16
N LEU A 140 -6.47 23.54 9.91
CA LEU A 140 -7.74 23.91 9.29
C LEU A 140 -8.63 24.60 10.32
N ALA A 141 -9.68 25.27 9.86
CA ALA A 141 -10.71 25.80 10.74
C ALA A 141 -11.26 24.69 11.66
N ASN A 142 -11.72 25.08 12.86
CA ASN A 142 -12.09 24.15 13.94
C ASN A 142 -10.91 23.30 14.45
N GLN A 143 -9.70 23.82 14.33
CA GLN A 143 -8.47 23.33 14.94
C GLN A 143 -7.92 21.97 14.49
N GLN A 144 -8.51 21.34 13.47
CA GLN A 144 -7.99 20.09 12.92
C GLN A 144 -6.59 20.30 12.32
N LYS A 145 -5.63 19.47 12.72
CA LYS A 145 -4.28 19.46 12.13
C LYS A 145 -4.22 18.47 10.97
N VAL A 146 -3.55 18.86 9.91
CA VAL A 146 -3.28 18.02 8.73
C VAL A 146 -1.83 18.20 8.30
N ILE A 147 -1.29 17.20 7.59
CA ILE A 147 0.00 17.31 6.92
C ILE A 147 -0.26 17.71 5.46
N PHE A 148 0.52 18.63 4.93
CA PHE A 148 0.54 18.94 3.51
C PHE A 148 1.89 18.56 2.91
N LYS A 149 1.87 17.70 1.88
CA LYS A 149 3.04 17.36 1.08
C LYS A 149 2.90 17.98 -0.31
N PRO A 150 3.76 18.95 -0.70
CA PRO A 150 3.63 19.64 -1.97
C PRO A 150 4.04 18.77 -3.16
N GLN A 151 3.67 19.20 -4.36
CA GLN A 151 4.15 18.65 -5.62
C GLN A 151 5.62 19.00 -5.86
N TRP A 152 6.47 17.97 -5.99
CA TRP A 152 7.86 18.11 -6.45
C TRP A 152 8.04 17.83 -7.94
N TYR A 153 7.19 16.97 -8.51
CA TYR A 153 7.35 16.44 -9.86
C TYR A 153 6.04 16.49 -10.64
N GLY A 154 6.14 16.63 -11.96
CA GLY A 154 5.01 16.40 -12.86
C GLY A 154 4.54 14.95 -12.85
N ARG A 155 3.29 14.70 -13.25
CA ARG A 155 2.68 13.35 -13.25
C ARG A 155 3.35 12.36 -14.21
N ASP A 156 4.10 12.86 -15.18
CA ASP A 156 4.81 12.07 -16.20
C ASP A 156 6.31 11.90 -15.90
N GLU A 157 6.81 12.51 -14.83
CA GLU A 157 8.20 12.41 -14.41
C GLU A 157 8.55 10.96 -14.07
N VAL A 158 9.70 10.49 -14.56
CA VAL A 158 10.21 9.14 -14.30
C VAL A 158 11.45 9.23 -13.44
N ILE A 159 11.35 8.70 -12.23
CA ILE A 159 12.48 8.64 -11.30
C ILE A 159 13.27 7.36 -11.56
N ASP A 160 14.43 7.54 -12.18
CA ASP A 160 15.40 6.48 -12.39
C ASP A 160 16.29 6.24 -11.15
N GLY A 161 17.01 5.12 -11.16
CA GLY A 161 17.89 4.72 -10.06
C GLY A 161 17.21 3.77 -9.04
N PRO A 162 17.55 3.88 -7.74
CA PRO A 162 17.01 3.00 -6.72
C PRO A 162 15.52 3.27 -6.48
N VAL A 163 14.78 2.25 -6.05
CA VAL A 163 13.32 2.32 -5.82
C VAL A 163 12.89 3.38 -4.80
N TYR A 164 13.78 3.81 -3.91
CA TYR A 164 13.57 4.84 -2.89
C TYR A 164 14.03 6.25 -3.32
N GLY A 165 14.48 6.40 -4.56
CA GLY A 165 15.02 7.64 -5.11
C GLY A 165 13.98 8.76 -5.29
N GLY A 166 14.48 9.99 -5.45
CA GLY A 166 13.67 11.20 -5.62
C GLY A 166 13.08 11.77 -4.32
N LYS A 167 12.35 12.88 -4.42
CA LYS A 167 11.56 13.50 -3.33
C LYS A 167 10.21 12.77 -3.17
N ASP A 168 9.47 13.09 -2.11
CA ASP A 168 8.11 12.58 -1.92
C ASP A 168 7.16 13.08 -3.02
N ARG A 169 6.30 12.21 -3.52
CA ARG A 169 5.29 12.50 -4.55
C ARG A 169 3.91 12.61 -3.90
N HIS A 170 3.32 13.79 -3.91
CA HIS A 170 2.02 14.05 -3.31
C HIS A 170 0.92 13.11 -3.82
N ASN A 171 0.88 12.84 -5.13
CA ASN A 171 -0.10 11.96 -5.75
C ASN A 171 0.04 10.49 -5.29
N ALA A 172 1.22 10.07 -4.83
CA ALA A 172 1.42 8.75 -4.26
C ALA A 172 0.67 8.58 -2.93
N GLU A 173 0.66 9.59 -2.07
CA GLU A 173 -0.09 9.56 -0.80
C GLU A 173 -1.60 9.47 -1.05
N ILE A 174 -2.10 10.25 -2.02
CA ILE A 174 -3.52 10.24 -2.40
C ILE A 174 -3.90 8.86 -2.95
N TYR A 175 -3.14 8.33 -3.91
CA TYR A 175 -3.45 7.04 -4.50
C TYR A 175 -3.35 5.91 -3.48
N ALA A 176 -2.36 5.95 -2.58
CA ALA A 176 -2.18 4.99 -1.50
C ALA A 176 -3.44 4.88 -0.62
N PHE A 177 -4.04 6.01 -0.23
CA PHE A 177 -5.30 6.03 0.52
C PHE A 177 -6.43 5.28 -0.21
N TYR A 178 -6.68 5.61 -1.48
CA TYR A 178 -7.77 4.97 -2.23
C TYR A 178 -7.49 3.49 -2.55
N LEU A 179 -6.23 3.13 -2.85
CA LEU A 179 -5.84 1.73 -3.00
C LEU A 179 -6.10 0.95 -1.71
N ALA A 180 -5.71 1.53 -0.57
CA ALA A 180 -5.89 0.91 0.73
C ALA A 180 -7.39 0.70 1.05
N ALA A 181 -8.23 1.69 0.75
CA ALA A 181 -9.68 1.56 0.87
C ALA A 181 -10.24 0.41 0.01
N VAL A 182 -9.81 0.31 -1.24
CA VAL A 182 -10.22 -0.76 -2.16
C VAL A 182 -9.78 -2.14 -1.64
N LEU A 183 -8.54 -2.26 -1.14
CA LEU A 183 -8.00 -3.49 -0.56
C LEU A 183 -8.44 -3.75 0.88
N ASN A 184 -9.31 -2.90 1.46
CA ASN A 184 -9.74 -2.96 2.86
C ASN A 184 -8.59 -2.90 3.88
N MET A 185 -7.50 -2.24 3.50
CA MET A 185 -6.33 -1.94 4.32
C MET A 185 -6.57 -0.60 5.05
N ARG A 186 -7.52 -0.59 6.00
CA ARG A 186 -8.05 0.64 6.61
C ARG A 186 -7.11 1.32 7.61
N TRP A 187 -5.88 0.86 7.67
CA TRP A 187 -4.75 1.34 8.46
C TRP A 187 -3.79 2.25 7.65
N THR A 188 -4.27 2.92 6.60
CA THR A 188 -3.54 3.95 5.84
C THR A 188 -4.12 5.33 6.17
N PRO A 189 -3.32 6.42 6.24
CA PRO A 189 -3.86 7.76 6.40
C PRO A 189 -4.88 8.13 5.32
N ILE A 190 -5.84 8.98 5.67
CA ILE A 190 -6.78 9.57 4.71
C ILE A 190 -6.08 10.73 4.01
N ALA A 191 -6.07 10.72 2.68
CA ALA A 191 -5.37 11.73 1.87
C ALA A 191 -6.23 12.19 0.69
N VAL A 192 -6.26 13.51 0.45
CA VAL A 192 -6.95 14.14 -0.69
C VAL A 192 -6.04 15.13 -1.38
N GLY A 193 -6.27 15.35 -2.67
CA GLY A 193 -5.64 16.44 -3.40
C GLY A 193 -6.20 17.80 -3.01
N ARG A 194 -5.33 18.81 -2.93
CA ARG A 194 -5.71 20.20 -2.71
C ARG A 194 -4.73 21.17 -3.37
N LYS A 195 -5.24 22.26 -3.93
CA LYS A 195 -4.42 23.42 -4.35
C LYS A 195 -4.38 24.46 -3.23
N LEU A 196 -3.19 24.94 -2.90
CA LEU A 196 -2.99 25.96 -1.87
C LEU A 196 -2.45 27.24 -2.47
N ASP A 197 -3.02 28.38 -2.09
CA ASP A 197 -2.47 29.69 -2.38
C ASP A 197 -1.27 29.97 -1.45
N LEU A 198 -0.05 29.99 -1.99
CA LEU A 198 1.17 30.23 -1.22
C LEU A 198 1.25 31.63 -0.62
N LYS A 199 0.57 32.63 -1.18
CA LYS A 199 0.45 33.96 -0.57
C LYS A 199 -0.41 33.88 0.70
N GLU A 200 -1.52 33.14 0.66
CA GLU A 200 -2.34 32.85 1.84
C GLU A 200 -1.52 32.09 2.91
N ILE A 201 -0.76 31.08 2.48
CA ILE A 201 0.12 30.32 3.38
C ILE A 201 1.17 31.23 4.01
N TYR A 202 1.82 32.11 3.24
CA TYR A 202 2.80 33.06 3.75
C TYR A 202 2.20 33.95 4.84
N GLN A 203 0.98 34.47 4.64
CA GLN A 203 0.30 35.30 5.64
C GLN A 203 0.00 34.54 6.94
N LYS A 204 -0.33 33.25 6.84
CA LYS A 204 -0.71 32.37 7.96
C LYS A 204 0.44 31.56 8.55
N ALA A 205 1.63 31.68 7.98
CA ALA A 205 2.84 30.99 8.42
C ALA A 205 3.38 31.57 9.73
N ASP A 206 3.91 30.69 10.59
CA ASP A 206 4.74 31.13 11.71
C ASP A 206 6.11 31.64 11.23
N GLN A 207 6.89 32.26 12.15
CA GLN A 207 8.16 32.86 11.79
C GLN A 207 9.16 31.84 11.24
N GLU A 208 9.16 30.61 11.75
CA GLU A 208 10.06 29.56 11.26
C GLU A 208 9.76 29.20 9.81
N LEU A 209 8.49 29.00 9.46
CA LEU A 209 8.11 28.72 8.08
C LEU A 209 8.35 29.95 7.17
N LYS A 210 7.98 31.16 7.60
CA LYS A 210 8.20 32.41 6.83
C LYS A 210 9.66 32.61 6.44
N ASN A 211 10.59 32.29 7.33
CA ASN A 211 12.02 32.38 7.08
C ASN A 211 12.51 31.39 6.01
N THR A 212 11.68 30.42 5.63
CA THR A 212 11.97 29.41 4.59
C THR A 212 11.06 29.53 3.37
N MET A 213 10.43 30.70 3.22
CA MET A 213 9.64 31.07 2.05
C MET A 213 10.35 32.19 1.31
N LEU A 214 10.46 32.03 -0.01
CA LEU A 214 11.05 33.03 -0.90
C LEU A 214 9.93 33.86 -1.50
N VAL A 215 10.05 35.18 -1.42
CA VAL A 215 9.10 36.13 -1.99
C VAL A 215 9.88 37.09 -2.87
N GLN A 216 9.66 37.00 -4.19
CA GLN A 216 10.44 37.75 -5.18
C GLN A 216 9.51 38.55 -6.09
N GLU A 217 9.79 39.84 -6.26
CA GLU A 217 9.08 40.68 -7.21
C GLU A 217 9.63 40.45 -8.62
N THR A 218 8.78 40.02 -9.55
CA THR A 218 9.12 39.78 -10.95
C THR A 218 8.35 40.73 -11.86
N SER A 219 8.68 40.77 -13.15
CA SER A 219 7.92 41.52 -14.15
C SER A 219 6.45 41.07 -14.27
N ASN A 220 6.15 39.82 -13.86
CA ASN A 220 4.84 39.20 -13.97
C ASN A 220 4.07 39.19 -12.63
N GLY A 221 4.61 39.86 -11.60
CA GLY A 221 4.04 39.91 -10.25
C GLY A 221 4.96 39.29 -9.19
N THR A 222 4.44 39.10 -7.99
CA THR A 222 5.17 38.49 -6.87
C THR A 222 5.16 36.97 -6.97
N GLU A 223 6.34 36.35 -7.03
CA GLU A 223 6.52 34.89 -6.98
C GLU A 223 6.68 34.44 -5.52
N TYR A 224 5.97 33.39 -5.14
CA TYR A 224 6.06 32.76 -3.82
C TYR A 224 6.60 31.34 -3.95
N CYS A 225 7.65 31.02 -3.20
CA CYS A 225 8.18 29.67 -3.10
C CYS A 225 8.41 29.25 -1.64
N VAL A 226 8.50 27.94 -1.40
CA VAL A 226 8.78 27.37 -0.08
C VAL A 226 9.74 26.19 -0.19
N TYR A 227 10.83 26.22 0.58
CA TYR A 227 11.72 25.07 0.72
C TYR A 227 11.62 24.40 2.10
N GLY A 228 11.11 25.12 3.11
CA GLY A 228 10.90 24.59 4.45
C GLY A 228 12.20 24.16 5.16
N LYS A 229 12.06 23.36 6.21
CA LYS A 229 13.19 22.86 7.00
C LYS A 229 13.05 21.36 7.24
N CYS A 230 13.91 20.59 6.58
CA CYS A 230 13.99 19.14 6.67
C CYS A 230 15.40 18.67 6.31
N HIS A 231 15.69 17.37 6.42
CA HIS A 231 17.04 16.85 6.14
C HIS A 231 17.52 17.12 4.70
N TYR A 232 16.63 17.06 3.71
CA TYR A 232 16.94 17.27 2.29
C TYR A 232 16.31 18.56 1.72
N CYS A 233 15.98 19.53 2.57
CA CYS A 233 15.42 20.81 2.16
C CYS A 233 16.55 21.84 2.04
N THR A 234 16.65 22.49 0.89
CA THR A 234 17.66 23.51 0.60
C THR A 234 16.99 24.70 -0.09
N GLU A 235 17.55 25.89 0.10
CA GLU A 235 17.04 27.11 -0.51
C GLU A 235 17.09 27.06 -2.06
N ASP A 236 18.05 26.32 -2.62
CA ASP A 236 18.23 26.13 -4.07
C ASP A 236 17.19 25.20 -4.72
N GLU A 237 16.43 24.43 -3.92
CA GLU A 237 15.39 23.52 -4.41
C GLU A 237 14.02 23.85 -3.80
N PRO A 238 13.46 25.06 -3.98
CA PRO A 238 12.17 25.41 -3.42
C PRO A 238 11.03 24.87 -4.30
N VAL A 239 9.85 24.69 -3.70
CA VAL A 239 8.60 24.51 -4.45
C VAL A 239 7.97 25.88 -4.67
N CYS A 240 7.86 26.30 -5.93
CA CYS A 240 7.27 27.58 -6.31
C CYS A 240 5.82 27.43 -6.78
N ALA A 241 5.03 28.47 -6.52
CA ALA A 241 3.67 28.57 -7.01
C ALA A 241 3.60 28.87 -8.50
N ASP A 242 2.45 28.55 -9.10
CA ASP A 242 2.08 29.02 -10.43
C ASP A 242 1.72 30.52 -10.44
N GLU A 243 1.36 31.04 -11.61
CA GLU A 243 0.92 32.42 -11.86
C GLU A 243 -0.30 32.87 -11.02
N ASN A 244 -1.07 31.93 -10.46
CA ASN A 244 -2.21 32.20 -9.58
C ASN A 244 -1.85 32.06 -8.09
N ASN A 245 -0.55 31.98 -7.76
CA ASN A 245 -0.01 31.68 -6.44
C ASN A 245 -0.33 30.25 -5.95
N LEU A 246 -0.74 29.33 -6.81
CA LEU A 246 -1.18 27.99 -6.40
C LEU A 246 -0.05 26.96 -6.45
N ILE A 247 -0.02 26.08 -5.45
CA ILE A 247 0.72 24.81 -5.50
C ILE A 247 -0.22 23.63 -5.29
N GLU A 248 -0.01 22.56 -6.06
CA GLU A 248 -0.70 21.28 -5.83
C GLU A 248 -0.03 20.52 -4.67
N GLY A 249 -0.81 19.77 -3.91
CA GLY A 249 -0.27 18.82 -2.95
C GLY A 249 -1.32 17.93 -2.30
N ALA A 250 -0.84 17.02 -1.45
CA ALA A 250 -1.69 16.10 -0.71
C ALA A 250 -1.93 16.64 0.69
N ILE A 251 -3.20 16.81 1.05
CA ILE A 251 -3.65 17.01 2.43
C ILE A 251 -3.86 15.64 3.04
N ILE A 252 -3.13 15.34 4.11
CA ILE A 252 -3.15 14.06 4.82
C ILE A 252 -3.69 14.31 6.22
N TYR A 253 -4.77 13.63 6.56
CA TYR A 253 -5.36 13.67 7.89
C TYR A 253 -4.35 13.15 8.93
N LEU A 254 -4.10 13.96 9.97
CA LEU A 254 -3.19 13.57 11.04
C LEU A 254 -3.89 12.60 11.98
N ILE A 255 -3.45 11.33 11.97
CA ILE A 255 -4.00 10.27 12.80
C ILE A 255 -3.81 10.63 14.29
N PRO A 256 -4.89 10.66 15.10
CA PRO A 256 -4.80 10.85 16.54
C PRO A 256 -4.01 9.75 17.25
N GLY A 257 -3.35 10.12 18.36
CA GLY A 257 -2.63 9.21 19.23
C GLY A 257 -1.13 9.10 18.96
N THR A 258 -0.47 8.24 19.75
CA THR A 258 0.99 8.03 19.67
C THR A 258 1.30 6.84 18.77
N LEU A 259 2.32 7.00 17.93
CA LEU A 259 2.84 5.93 17.07
C LEU A 259 4.14 5.38 17.65
N SER A 260 4.28 4.06 17.65
CA SER A 260 5.54 3.38 17.97
C SER A 260 6.24 3.00 16.69
N ARG A 261 7.51 3.39 16.55
CA ARG A 261 8.32 3.14 15.36
C ARG A 261 9.15 1.88 15.54
N HIS A 262 9.12 1.00 14.53
CA HIS A 262 9.86 -0.26 14.50
C HIS A 262 10.71 -0.35 13.24
N ARG A 263 11.85 -1.03 13.33
CA ARG A 263 12.72 -1.28 12.19
C ARG A 263 12.13 -2.42 11.34
N SER A 264 12.06 -2.24 10.03
CA SER A 264 11.65 -3.32 9.12
C SER A 264 12.74 -4.41 9.06
N PRO A 265 12.40 -5.71 9.15
CA PRO A 265 13.36 -6.79 8.91
C PRO A 265 13.90 -6.77 7.46
N TRP A 266 13.08 -6.31 6.51
CA TRP A 266 13.45 -6.15 5.11
C TRP A 266 13.95 -4.73 4.79
N GLN A 267 14.55 -4.05 5.76
CA GLN A 267 15.18 -2.75 5.52
C GLN A 267 16.38 -2.90 4.58
N ARG A 268 16.47 -2.03 3.57
CA ARG A 268 17.63 -1.88 2.69
C ARG A 268 18.84 -1.30 3.41
N THR A 269 20.02 -1.44 2.84
CA THR A 269 21.26 -0.84 3.38
C THR A 269 21.36 0.66 3.14
N TYR A 270 20.69 1.18 2.09
CA TYR A 270 20.83 2.56 1.60
C TYR A 270 22.26 2.96 1.24
N LYS A 271 23.09 1.98 0.92
CA LYS A 271 24.49 2.17 0.53
C LYS A 271 24.72 1.57 -0.84
N ASP A 272 25.25 2.36 -1.75
CA ASP A 272 25.52 1.93 -3.12
C ASP A 272 26.46 0.72 -3.13
N GLY A 273 26.09 -0.29 -3.90
CA GLY A 273 26.85 -1.54 -4.01
C GLY A 273 26.76 -2.49 -2.80
N VAL A 274 26.11 -2.11 -1.70
CA VAL A 274 25.96 -2.96 -0.51
C VAL A 274 24.55 -3.53 -0.45
N ARG A 275 24.42 -4.85 -0.50
CA ARG A 275 23.14 -5.56 -0.43
C ARG A 275 22.81 -5.96 1.01
N ALA A 276 21.54 -5.95 1.38
CA ALA A 276 21.10 -6.49 2.65
C ALA A 276 21.02 -8.03 2.60
N ALA A 277 21.16 -8.68 3.75
CA ALA A 277 21.15 -10.16 3.82
C ALA A 277 19.89 -10.80 3.20
N TRP A 278 18.74 -10.17 3.39
CA TRP A 278 17.47 -10.63 2.83
C TRP A 278 17.39 -10.52 1.30
N GLU A 279 18.25 -9.73 0.66
CA GLU A 279 18.26 -9.60 -0.80
C GLU A 279 18.92 -10.81 -1.49
N ASP A 280 19.75 -11.55 -0.77
CA ASP A 280 20.51 -12.69 -1.29
C ASP A 280 20.04 -14.04 -0.70
N ASP A 281 19.56 -14.04 0.55
CA ASP A 281 19.11 -15.25 1.23
C ASP A 281 17.61 -15.52 1.03
N MET A 282 17.29 -16.55 0.24
CA MET A 282 15.91 -17.04 0.04
C MET A 282 15.27 -17.59 1.31
N ASN A 283 16.06 -17.99 2.31
CA ASN A 283 15.58 -18.55 3.57
C ASN A 283 15.52 -17.50 4.69
N TYR A 284 15.74 -16.22 4.39
CA TYR A 284 15.81 -15.14 5.38
C TYR A 284 14.59 -15.08 6.31
N CYS A 285 13.39 -15.40 5.80
CA CYS A 285 12.17 -15.38 6.62
C CYS A 285 12.05 -16.55 7.61
N ILE A 286 12.75 -17.68 7.40
CA ILE A 286 12.64 -18.85 8.27
C ILE A 286 12.93 -18.49 9.74
N PRO A 287 14.09 -17.90 10.09
CA PRO A 287 14.38 -17.53 11.48
C PRO A 287 13.54 -16.33 11.99
N LEU A 288 12.84 -15.59 11.12
CA LEU A 288 11.96 -14.50 11.54
C LEU A 288 10.63 -15.02 12.09
N LYS A 289 10.16 -16.18 11.63
CA LYS A 289 8.90 -16.80 12.11
C LYS A 289 8.92 -17.10 13.61
N ASP A 290 10.11 -17.32 14.18
CA ASP A 290 10.29 -17.58 15.62
C ASP A 290 10.51 -16.29 16.43
N LYS A 291 10.86 -15.17 15.78
CA LYS A 291 11.22 -13.90 16.43
C LYS A 291 10.11 -12.86 16.39
N ILE A 292 9.22 -12.95 15.41
CA ILE A 292 8.16 -11.99 15.14
C ILE A 292 6.82 -12.72 15.27
N ASP A 293 5.88 -12.12 15.99
CA ASP A 293 4.52 -12.64 16.09
C ASP A 293 3.90 -12.87 14.69
N THR A 294 3.13 -13.94 14.54
CA THR A 294 2.56 -14.32 13.24
C THR A 294 1.65 -13.22 12.68
N THR A 295 0.90 -12.52 13.53
CA THR A 295 0.04 -11.40 13.11
C THR A 295 0.88 -10.26 12.55
N ARG A 296 1.96 -9.89 13.24
CA ARG A 296 2.88 -8.85 12.77
C ARG A 296 3.59 -9.27 11.49
N LEU A 297 3.95 -10.53 11.33
CA LEU A 297 4.57 -11.03 10.10
C LEU A 297 3.60 -10.94 8.92
N LEU A 298 2.33 -11.33 9.12
CA LEU A 298 1.28 -11.17 8.13
C LEU A 298 1.03 -9.68 7.80
N ASP A 299 1.11 -8.78 8.79
CA ASP A 299 1.01 -7.33 8.56
C ASP A 299 2.10 -6.83 7.62
N LEU A 300 3.33 -7.26 7.82
CA LEU A 300 4.47 -6.89 6.97
C LEU A 300 4.34 -7.46 5.55
N ILE A 301 3.74 -8.64 5.40
CA ILE A 301 3.48 -9.24 4.09
C ILE A 301 2.39 -8.47 3.35
N ASP A 302 1.28 -8.13 4.02
CA ASP A 302 0.23 -7.29 3.44
C ASP A 302 0.78 -5.92 3.04
N ALA A 303 1.61 -5.31 3.89
CA ALA A 303 2.31 -4.06 3.59
C ALA A 303 3.22 -4.21 2.37
N SER A 304 3.95 -5.32 2.23
CA SER A 304 4.83 -5.57 1.08
C SER A 304 4.08 -5.72 -0.25
N ILE A 305 2.89 -6.32 -0.23
CA ILE A 305 2.02 -6.42 -1.41
C ILE A 305 1.55 -5.02 -1.78
N PHE A 306 1.07 -4.25 -0.80
CA PHE A 306 0.63 -2.87 -1.00
C PHE A 306 1.75 -2.00 -1.60
N ASP A 307 2.92 -2.02 -0.96
CA ASP A 307 4.12 -1.32 -1.38
C ASP A 307 4.56 -1.71 -2.79
N PHE A 308 4.53 -3.00 -3.13
CA PHE A 308 4.90 -3.45 -4.45
C PHE A 308 3.95 -2.90 -5.53
N LEU A 309 2.63 -2.92 -5.28
CA LEU A 309 1.64 -2.40 -6.22
C LEU A 309 1.90 -0.92 -6.54
N ILE A 310 2.16 -0.10 -5.51
CA ILE A 310 2.44 1.32 -5.67
C ILE A 310 3.90 1.63 -6.02
N GLN A 311 4.81 0.65 -5.93
CA GLN A 311 6.26 0.80 -6.07
C GLN A 311 6.90 1.65 -4.96
N ASN A 312 6.50 1.44 -3.71
CA ASN A 312 7.18 2.02 -2.57
C ASN A 312 8.26 1.05 -2.08
N GLY A 313 9.53 1.38 -2.30
CA GLY A 313 10.65 0.57 -1.82
C GLY A 313 11.38 1.16 -0.62
N ASP A 314 10.79 2.18 0.03
CA ASP A 314 11.40 2.95 1.12
C ASP A 314 10.79 2.64 2.50
N ARG A 315 10.09 1.51 2.68
CA ARG A 315 9.53 1.11 3.99
C ARG A 315 10.60 0.51 4.93
N HIS A 316 11.57 1.34 5.30
CA HIS A 316 12.66 0.98 6.21
C HIS A 316 12.25 0.89 7.68
N HIS A 317 11.21 1.64 8.04
CA HIS A 317 10.52 1.52 9.31
C HIS A 317 9.05 1.28 9.04
N TYR A 318 8.37 0.77 10.06
CA TYR A 318 6.92 0.74 10.10
C TYR A 318 6.46 1.20 11.48
N GLU A 319 5.29 1.82 11.49
CA GLU A 319 4.69 2.39 12.68
C GLU A 319 3.55 1.51 13.16
N THR A 320 3.30 1.52 14.46
CA THR A 320 2.17 0.82 15.07
C THR A 320 1.37 1.73 15.98
N ARG A 321 0.06 1.54 16.02
CA ARG A 321 -0.87 2.18 16.96
C ARG A 321 -1.70 1.09 17.62
N GLY A 322 -1.75 1.07 18.95
CA GLY A 322 -2.47 0.02 19.69
C GLY A 322 -2.02 -1.42 19.36
N GLY A 323 -0.78 -1.61 18.89
CA GLY A 323 -0.23 -2.91 18.47
C GLY A 323 -0.39 -3.25 16.98
N GLY A 324 -1.33 -2.63 16.27
CA GLY A 324 -1.53 -2.81 14.83
C GLY A 324 -0.61 -1.93 14.00
N LEU A 325 -0.13 -2.43 12.84
CA LEU A 325 0.70 -1.64 11.92
C LEU A 325 -0.11 -0.50 11.27
N ILE A 326 0.57 0.55 10.83
CA ILE A 326 -0.01 1.65 10.04
C ILE A 326 0.86 1.88 8.79
N LEU A 327 0.20 2.04 7.64
CA LEU A 327 0.84 2.33 6.35
C LEU A 327 0.97 3.85 6.12
N ILE A 328 1.82 4.51 6.92
CA ILE A 328 2.17 5.93 6.69
C ILE A 328 3.34 6.08 5.71
N ASP A 329 3.56 7.33 5.28
CA ASP A 329 4.67 7.80 4.44
C ASP A 329 4.82 7.02 3.12
N ASN A 330 3.80 7.14 2.26
CA ASN A 330 3.74 6.48 0.96
C ASN A 330 4.25 7.36 -0.19
N GLY A 331 4.75 8.57 0.10
CA GLY A 331 5.27 9.54 -0.88
C GLY A 331 6.40 9.01 -1.77
N LYS A 332 7.11 7.96 -1.35
CA LYS A 332 8.16 7.30 -2.13
C LYS A 332 7.64 6.25 -3.12
N ALA A 333 6.35 6.19 -3.36
CA ALA A 333 5.75 5.34 -4.40
C ALA A 333 5.62 6.03 -5.76
N PHE A 334 5.30 5.28 -6.83
CA PHE A 334 5.08 5.76 -8.20
C PHE A 334 6.28 6.49 -8.84
N GLY A 335 7.49 5.97 -8.67
CA GLY A 335 8.68 6.56 -9.31
C GLY A 335 8.86 6.21 -10.78
N ASN A 336 8.64 4.96 -11.17
CA ASN A 336 8.91 4.51 -12.53
C ASN A 336 7.88 3.47 -13.00
N PRO A 337 6.98 3.80 -13.93
CA PRO A 337 5.95 2.86 -14.39
C PRO A 337 6.51 1.70 -15.24
N ASN A 338 7.75 1.81 -15.72
CA ASN A 338 8.37 0.85 -16.63
C ASN A 338 9.20 -0.22 -15.90
N LYS A 339 9.37 -0.10 -14.58
CA LYS A 339 10.17 -1.02 -13.76
C LYS A 339 9.34 -1.62 -12.62
N ASP A 340 9.48 -2.92 -12.41
CA ASP A 340 8.87 -3.64 -11.30
C ASP A 340 9.99 -4.16 -10.41
N PHE A 341 10.13 -3.56 -9.23
CA PHE A 341 11.17 -3.90 -8.25
C PHE A 341 10.71 -5.12 -7.44
N PHE A 342 11.04 -6.32 -7.94
CA PHE A 342 10.56 -7.60 -7.42
C PHE A 342 10.92 -7.81 -5.95
N ASP A 343 12.07 -7.28 -5.52
CA ASP A 343 12.57 -7.37 -4.15
C ASP A 343 11.67 -6.70 -3.09
N VAL A 344 10.78 -5.78 -3.48
CA VAL A 344 9.75 -5.24 -2.57
C VAL A 344 8.78 -6.35 -2.11
N LEU A 345 8.58 -7.42 -2.90
CA LEU A 345 7.77 -8.59 -2.51
C LEU A 345 8.55 -9.63 -1.68
N ALA A 346 9.78 -9.35 -1.25
CA ALA A 346 10.59 -10.27 -0.47
C ALA A 346 9.87 -10.92 0.72
N PRO A 347 9.10 -10.17 1.54
CA PRO A 347 8.32 -10.77 2.62
C PRO A 347 7.37 -11.87 2.13
N LEU A 348 6.63 -11.62 1.04
CA LEU A 348 5.69 -12.59 0.48
C LEU A 348 6.39 -13.85 -0.04
N TYR A 349 7.39 -13.69 -0.92
CA TYR A 349 7.99 -14.84 -1.61
C TYR A 349 8.97 -15.62 -0.73
N GLN A 350 9.53 -15.03 0.33
CA GLN A 350 10.40 -15.74 1.29
C GLN A 350 9.60 -16.42 2.38
N CYS A 351 8.53 -15.79 2.88
CA CYS A 351 7.75 -16.37 3.97
C CYS A 351 6.74 -17.39 3.48
N CYS A 352 6.22 -17.21 2.27
CA CYS A 352 5.11 -17.97 1.68
C CYS A 352 3.98 -18.22 2.69
N ILE A 353 3.50 -17.14 3.31
CA ILE A 353 2.27 -17.11 4.09
C ILE A 353 1.51 -15.84 3.71
N LEU A 354 0.18 -15.86 3.76
CA LEU A 354 -0.65 -14.72 3.38
C LEU A 354 -1.99 -14.81 4.11
N ARG A 355 -2.58 -13.68 4.50
CA ARG A 355 -3.95 -13.69 5.02
C ARG A 355 -4.92 -14.12 3.94
N LYS A 356 -5.78 -15.07 4.26
CA LYS A 356 -6.86 -15.51 3.36
C LYS A 356 -7.75 -14.34 2.98
N THR A 357 -8.03 -13.44 3.92
CA THR A 357 -8.82 -12.22 3.67
C THR A 357 -8.14 -11.30 2.65
N THR A 358 -6.82 -11.10 2.73
CA THR A 358 -6.04 -10.36 1.73
C THR A 358 -6.09 -11.05 0.37
N TRP A 359 -5.87 -12.37 0.32
CA TRP A 359 -5.92 -13.14 -0.91
C TRP A 359 -7.29 -13.05 -1.61
N ASP A 360 -8.36 -13.33 -0.87
CA ASP A 360 -9.73 -13.26 -1.37
C ASP A 360 -10.07 -11.85 -1.87
N ARG A 361 -9.58 -10.81 -1.17
CA ARG A 361 -9.78 -9.41 -1.56
C ARG A 361 -9.01 -9.06 -2.85
N LEU A 362 -7.77 -9.51 -3.01
CA LEU A 362 -7.00 -9.31 -4.23
C LEU A 362 -7.69 -9.96 -5.43
N LEU A 363 -8.23 -11.17 -5.28
CA LEU A 363 -8.96 -11.88 -6.34
C LEU A 363 -10.24 -11.16 -6.80
N VAL A 364 -10.89 -10.39 -5.92
CA VAL A 364 -12.07 -9.59 -6.28
C VAL A 364 -11.74 -8.51 -7.31
N PHE A 365 -10.51 -7.99 -7.29
CA PHE A 365 -10.09 -6.88 -8.16
C PHE A 365 -9.25 -7.32 -9.38
N SER A 366 -9.37 -8.60 -9.76
CA SER A 366 -8.74 -9.13 -10.98
C SER A 366 -9.28 -8.48 -12.26
N GLY A 367 -8.56 -8.67 -13.36
CA GLY A 367 -8.99 -8.25 -14.70
C GLY A 367 -9.13 -6.75 -14.91
N GLY A 368 -8.20 -5.96 -14.36
CA GLY A 368 -8.13 -4.52 -14.60
C GLY A 368 -9.10 -3.68 -13.76
N THR A 369 -9.76 -4.28 -12.78
CA THR A 369 -10.81 -3.60 -12.01
C THR A 369 -10.28 -2.80 -10.82
N LEU A 370 -9.06 -3.08 -10.37
CA LEU A 370 -8.41 -2.37 -9.27
C LEU A 370 -8.23 -0.88 -9.61
N THR A 371 -7.54 -0.59 -10.71
CA THR A 371 -7.27 0.78 -11.17
C THR A 371 -8.50 1.47 -11.75
N ASP A 372 -9.40 0.74 -12.43
CA ASP A 372 -10.68 1.29 -12.92
C ASP A 372 -11.55 1.80 -11.76
N LEU A 373 -11.62 1.05 -10.64
CA LEU A 373 -12.38 1.50 -9.48
C LEU A 373 -11.74 2.73 -8.82
N ILE A 374 -10.43 2.73 -8.61
CA ILE A 374 -9.72 3.87 -8.00
C ILE A 374 -9.86 5.12 -8.86
N ASP A 375 -9.75 5.00 -10.19
CA ASP A 375 -9.94 6.12 -11.12
C ASP A 375 -11.35 6.72 -11.02
N ARG A 376 -12.37 5.88 -10.86
CA ARG A 376 -13.76 6.35 -10.66
C ARG A 376 -13.97 6.98 -9.29
N MET A 377 -13.37 6.42 -8.23
CA MET A 377 -13.46 6.98 -6.87
C MET A 377 -12.81 8.37 -6.79
N THR A 378 -11.71 8.57 -7.50
CA THR A 378 -10.93 9.81 -7.48
C THR A 378 -11.37 10.85 -8.51
N LYS A 379 -12.42 10.59 -9.30
CA LYS A 379 -12.85 11.47 -10.40
C LYS A 379 -13.23 12.90 -9.96
N ASN A 380 -13.60 13.08 -8.70
CA ASN A 380 -13.97 14.38 -8.13
C ASN A 380 -12.87 14.95 -7.21
N ASP A 381 -11.72 14.29 -7.11
CA ASP A 381 -10.56 14.85 -6.42
C ASP A 381 -10.03 16.05 -7.23
N GLU A 382 -9.63 17.12 -6.55
CA GLU A 382 -9.17 18.36 -7.18
C GLU A 382 -7.95 18.13 -8.09
N LEU A 383 -7.16 17.10 -7.80
CA LEU A 383 -5.93 16.76 -8.52
C LEU A 383 -6.13 15.61 -9.52
N TYR A 384 -7.38 15.32 -9.92
CA TYR A 384 -7.66 14.32 -10.95
C TYR A 384 -7.04 14.75 -12.30
N PRO A 385 -6.35 13.84 -13.03
CA PRO A 385 -6.10 12.43 -12.71
C PRO A 385 -4.94 12.22 -11.72
N ILE A 386 -5.14 11.43 -10.66
CA ILE A 386 -4.13 11.21 -9.60
C ILE A 386 -2.83 10.56 -10.14
N ILE A 387 -2.93 9.57 -11.02
CA ILE A 387 -1.77 8.96 -11.69
C ILE A 387 -2.02 8.84 -13.19
N ASN A 388 -0.96 8.89 -13.98
CA ASN A 388 -1.06 8.75 -15.43
C ASN A 388 -1.41 7.31 -15.87
N LYS A 389 -1.70 7.14 -17.16
CA LYS A 389 -2.07 5.84 -17.75
C LYS A 389 -0.98 4.77 -17.58
N LYS A 390 0.30 5.16 -17.69
CA LYS A 390 1.43 4.23 -17.57
C LYS A 390 1.49 3.62 -16.16
N HIS A 391 1.30 4.43 -15.12
CA HIS A 391 1.25 3.93 -13.75
C HIS A 391 0.03 3.05 -13.48
N LYS A 392 -1.15 3.36 -14.03
CA LYS A 392 -2.32 2.47 -13.95
C LYS A 392 -2.01 1.09 -14.55
N GLN A 393 -1.43 1.05 -15.75
CA GLN A 393 -1.00 -0.20 -16.39
C GLN A 393 0.05 -0.95 -15.56
N ALA A 394 0.97 -0.22 -14.92
CA ALA A 394 1.98 -0.81 -14.05
C ALA A 394 1.36 -1.46 -12.81
N VAL A 395 0.38 -0.82 -12.16
CA VAL A 395 -0.32 -1.39 -10.99
C VAL A 395 -1.01 -2.72 -11.35
N GLU A 396 -1.73 -2.78 -12.48
CA GLU A 396 -2.39 -4.01 -12.93
C GLU A 396 -1.36 -5.10 -13.28
N ARG A 397 -0.27 -4.73 -13.96
CA ARG A 397 0.84 -5.67 -14.26
C ARG A 397 1.47 -6.22 -12.98
N ARG A 398 1.67 -5.39 -11.96
CA ARG A 398 2.20 -5.79 -10.65
C ARG A 398 1.23 -6.69 -9.90
N LEU A 399 -0.07 -6.45 -9.99
CA LEU A 399 -1.07 -7.36 -9.42
C LEU A 399 -0.97 -8.78 -10.01
N LEU A 400 -0.70 -8.91 -11.32
CA LEU A 400 -0.43 -10.21 -11.94
C LEU A 400 0.84 -10.87 -11.39
N ILE A 401 1.90 -10.10 -11.12
CA ILE A 401 3.12 -10.61 -10.48
C ILE A 401 2.80 -11.13 -9.08
N VAL A 402 1.99 -10.40 -8.29
CA VAL A 402 1.54 -10.85 -6.96
C VAL A 402 0.79 -12.18 -7.06
N TYR A 403 -0.17 -12.31 -7.98
CA TYR A 403 -0.86 -13.58 -8.20
C TYR A 403 0.10 -14.72 -8.55
N SER A 404 1.07 -14.47 -9.42
CA SER A 404 2.06 -15.48 -9.79
C SER A 404 2.96 -15.90 -8.62
N VAL A 405 3.30 -14.98 -7.71
CA VAL A 405 4.06 -15.32 -6.48
C VAL A 405 3.19 -16.17 -5.54
N VAL A 406 1.92 -15.82 -5.37
CA VAL A 406 1.00 -16.61 -4.52
C VAL A 406 0.78 -18.01 -5.11
N GLU A 407 0.55 -18.15 -6.42
CA GLU A 407 0.45 -19.48 -7.07
C GLU A 407 1.73 -20.29 -6.89
N TYR A 408 2.91 -19.67 -7.03
CA TYR A 408 4.18 -20.36 -6.73
C TYR A 408 4.24 -20.88 -5.28
N CYS A 409 3.85 -20.06 -4.30
CA CYS A 409 3.79 -20.49 -2.90
C CYS A 409 2.74 -21.59 -2.68
N LEU A 410 1.58 -21.53 -3.35
CA LEU A 410 0.52 -22.54 -3.27
C LEU A 410 0.98 -23.87 -3.86
N ASP A 411 1.64 -23.86 -5.02
CA ASP A 411 2.21 -25.06 -5.64
C ASP A 411 3.29 -25.68 -4.72
N THR A 412 4.08 -24.84 -4.07
CA THR A 412 5.23 -25.29 -3.26
C THR A 412 4.82 -25.84 -1.89
N TYR A 413 3.82 -25.23 -1.26
CA TYR A 413 3.48 -25.49 0.14
C TYR A 413 2.03 -25.90 0.37
N GLY A 414 1.16 -25.82 -0.64
CA GLY A 414 -0.26 -26.07 -0.54
C GLY A 414 -1.05 -24.93 0.12
N GLU A 415 -2.34 -25.13 0.34
CA GLU A 415 -3.25 -24.10 0.90
C GLU A 415 -2.89 -23.65 2.33
N LYS A 416 -2.01 -24.38 3.04
CA LYS A 416 -1.56 -24.05 4.40
C LYS A 416 -0.85 -22.69 4.49
N ILE A 417 -0.44 -22.10 3.37
CA ILE A 417 0.11 -20.74 3.32
C ILE A 417 -0.95 -19.70 3.65
N LEU A 418 -2.23 -19.98 3.36
CA LEU A 418 -3.34 -19.06 3.61
C LEU A 418 -3.71 -19.14 5.08
N LYS A 419 -3.48 -18.04 5.81
CA LYS A 419 -3.74 -17.91 7.24
C LYS A 419 -5.08 -17.20 7.46
N SER A 420 -5.85 -17.69 8.43
CA SER A 420 -7.14 -17.08 8.82
C SER A 420 -6.96 -15.71 9.43
#